data_AF-A0A0F3Q479-F1
#
_entry.id   AF-A0A0F3Q479-F1
#
_cell.length_a   1.000
_cell.length_b   1.000
_cell.length_c   1.000
_cell.angle_alpha   90.00
_cell.angle_beta   90.00
_cell.angle_gamma   90.00
#
_symmetry.space_group_name_H-M   'P 1'
#
loop_
_entity.id
_entity.type
_entity.pdbx_description
1 polymer ?
#
loop_
_entity_poly.entity_id
_entity_poly.type
_entity_poly.pdbx_seq_one_letter_code
_entity_poly.pdbx_strand_id
1 'polypeptide(L)' 'MDEAIIAYTRKNHNLLIGDATAEKVKKNIGAARIPEEGSGDSTVVKGRDLTTGVPREITLTEKEVAESLME' A
#
# COMPACT_ATOMS: atom_id res chain seq x y z
N MET A 1 1.05 11.86 -0.66
CA MET A 1 0.06 10.79 -0.40
C MET A 1 0.38 9.56 -1.23
N ASP A 2 0.37 9.64 -2.56
CA ASP A 2 0.71 8.48 -3.41
C ASP A 2 2.17 8.05 -3.23
N GLU A 3 3.10 9.01 -3.20
CA GLU A 3 4.52 8.76 -2.89
C GLU A 3 4.74 8.12 -1.51
N ALA A 4 3.90 8.45 -0.53
CA ALA A 4 4.01 7.92 0.83
C ALA A 4 3.63 6.42 0.85
N ILE A 5 2.55 6.05 0.13
CA ILE A 5 2.16 4.66 -0.09
C ILE A 5 3.28 3.90 -0.83
N ILE A 6 3.85 4.49 -1.89
CA ILE A 6 4.96 3.89 -2.66
C ILE A 6 6.19 3.64 -1.77
N ALA A 7 6.57 4.65 -0.96
CA ALA A 7 7.70 4.55 -0.05
C ALA A 7 7.47 3.49 1.02
N TYR A 8 6.27 3.43 1.59
CA TYR A 8 5.88 2.41 2.56
C TYR A 8 5.93 1.00 1.97
N THR A 9 5.31 0.74 0.81
CA THR A 9 5.36 -0.58 0.17
C THR A 9 6.78 -0.99 -0.20
N ARG A 10 7.63 -0.02 -0.57
CA ARG A 10 9.03 -0.27 -0.88
C ARG A 10 9.84 -0.65 0.35
N LYS A 11 9.61 0.01 1.49
CA LYS A 11 10.36 -0.18 2.75
C LYS A 11 9.88 -1.42 3.53
N ASN A 12 8.57 -1.62 3.61
CA ASN A 12 7.96 -2.72 4.40
C ASN A 12 7.82 -4.02 3.61
N HIS A 13 7.50 -3.94 2.32
CA HIS A 13 7.17 -5.11 1.49
C HIS A 13 8.21 -5.42 0.41
N ASN A 14 9.27 -4.60 0.27
CA ASN A 14 10.22 -4.67 -0.84
C ASN A 14 9.53 -4.69 -2.23
N LEU A 15 8.34 -4.08 -2.31
CA LEU A 15 7.54 -4.05 -3.53
C LEU A 15 7.53 -2.63 -4.10
N LEU A 16 7.93 -2.53 -5.36
CA LEU A 16 7.81 -1.31 -6.15
C LEU A 16 6.44 -1.30 -6.84
N ILE A 17 5.61 -0.33 -6.50
CA ILE A 17 4.36 -0.03 -7.20
C ILE A 17 4.50 1.32 -7.92
N GLY A 18 3.74 1.51 -9.01
CA GLY A 18 3.68 2.80 -9.71
C GLY A 18 2.57 3.70 -9.20
N ASP A 19 2.58 4.98 -9.60
CA ASP A 19 1.60 5.99 -9.20
C ASP A 19 0.15 5.58 -9.49
N ALA A 20 -0.11 4.97 -10.65
CA ALA A 20 -1.45 4.50 -11.00
C ALA A 20 -1.98 3.43 -10.03
N THR A 21 -1.08 2.57 -9.53
CA THR A 21 -1.42 1.54 -8.54
C THR A 21 -1.58 2.16 -7.16
N ALA A 22 -0.68 3.05 -6.76
CA ALA A 22 -0.78 3.78 -5.50
C ALA A 22 -2.07 4.60 -5.41
N GLU A 23 -2.45 5.27 -6.49
CA GLU A 23 -3.70 6.04 -6.56
C GLU A 23 -4.93 5.13 -6.45
N LYS A 24 -4.90 3.94 -7.08
CA LYS A 24 -5.96 2.94 -6.91
C LYS A 24 -6.07 2.46 -5.47
N VAL A 25 -4.94 2.19 -4.81
CA VAL A 25 -4.93 1.80 -3.39
C VAL A 25 -5.54 2.89 -2.54
N LYS A 26 -5.10 4.15 -2.74
CA LYS A 26 -5.65 5.34 -2.08
C LYS A 26 -7.17 5.49 -2.30
N LYS A 27 -7.67 5.24 -3.51
CA LYS A 27 -9.11 5.34 -3.82
C LYS A 27 -9.94 4.19 -3.27
N ASN A 28 -9.38 2.98 -3.16
CA ASN A 28 -10.10 1.81 -2.69
C ASN A 28 -10.10 1.69 -1.16
N ILE A 29 -8.93 1.82 -0.53
CA ILE A 29 -8.71 1.59 0.91
C ILE A 29 -7.96 2.75 1.59
N GLY A 30 -7.86 3.91 0.93
CA GLY A 30 -7.25 5.10 1.54
C GLY A 30 -8.23 5.72 2.51
N ALA A 31 -8.14 5.33 3.78
CA ALA A 31 -8.85 5.99 4.85
C ALA A 31 -8.05 7.17 5.39
N ALA A 32 -8.73 8.30 5.64
CA ALA A 32 -8.13 9.46 6.32
C ALA A 32 -7.87 9.21 7.82
N ARG A 33 -8.31 8.06 8.34
CA ARG A 33 -8.21 7.68 9.75
C ARG A 33 -7.96 6.17 9.84
N ILE A 34 -7.10 5.76 10.77
CA ILE A 34 -6.93 4.34 11.10
C ILE A 34 -8.28 3.83 11.64
N PRO A 35 -8.81 2.70 11.15
CA PRO A 35 -10.07 2.15 11.64
C PRO A 35 -10.00 1.88 13.15
N GLU A 36 -11.02 2.30 13.89
CA GLU A 36 -11.09 2.14 15.36
C GLU A 36 -11.30 0.67 15.79
N GLU A 37 -11.83 -0.20 14.91
CA GLU A 37 -11.95 -1.64 15.13
C GLU A 37 -11.42 -2.46 13.94
N GLY A 38 -10.40 -3.30 14.18
CA GLY A 38 -9.86 -4.26 13.21
C GLY A 38 -8.76 -3.71 12.28
N SER A 39 -8.42 -4.49 11.24
CA SER A 39 -7.44 -4.10 10.20
C SER A 39 -8.07 -3.27 9.06
N GLY A 40 -9.38 -3.01 9.12
CA GLY A 40 -10.16 -2.36 8.06
C GLY A 40 -10.29 -3.19 6.79
N ASP A 41 -10.67 -2.54 5.70
CA ASP A 41 -10.69 -3.12 4.36
C ASP A 41 -9.29 -3.53 3.88
N SER A 42 -9.22 -4.48 2.96
CA SER A 42 -7.95 -4.91 2.37
C SER A 42 -8.06 -4.98 0.85
N THR A 43 -6.96 -4.70 0.17
CA THR A 43 -6.89 -4.73 -1.28
C THR A 43 -5.62 -5.44 -1.74
N VAL A 44 -5.73 -6.14 -2.87
CA VAL A 44 -4.58 -6.84 -3.46
C VAL A 44 -3.91 -5.91 -4.45
N VAL A 45 -2.61 -5.73 -4.28
CA VAL A 45 -1.79 -4.81 -5.05
C VAL A 45 -0.73 -5.60 -5.78
N LYS A 46 -0.66 -5.41 -7.10
CA LYS A 46 0.39 -6.01 -7.93
C LYS A 46 1.49 -5.00 -8.15
N GLY A 47 2.72 -5.43 -7.95
CA GLY A 47 3.90 -4.61 -8.18
C GLY A 47 5.08 -5.46 -8.63
N ARG A 48 6.24 -4.82 -8.68
CA ARG A 48 7.51 -5.48 -8.98
C ARG A 48 8.30 -5.67 -7.70
N ASP A 49 8.66 -6.91 -7.42
CA ASP A 49 9.52 -7.23 -6.29
C ASP A 49 10.93 -6.69 -6.55
N LEU A 50 11.49 -5.92 -5.62
CA LEU A 50 12.83 -5.32 -5.77
C LEU A 50 13.96 -6.30 -5.51
N THR A 51 13.69 -7.39 -4.79
CA THR A 51 14.67 -8.41 -4.44
C THR A 51 14.85 -9.40 -5.58
N THR A 52 13.74 -9.85 -6.15
CA THR A 52 13.70 -10.91 -7.18
C THR A 52 13.49 -10.36 -8.58
N GLY A 53 13.02 -9.12 -8.72
CA GLY A 53 12.77 -8.46 -10.00
C GLY A 53 11.51 -8.92 -10.74
N VAL A 54 10.77 -9.88 -10.19
CA VAL A 54 9.55 -10.47 -10.79
C VAL A 54 8.28 -9.78 -10.29
N PRO A 55 7.17 -9.83 -11.04
CA PRO A 55 5.89 -9.34 -10.56
C PRO A 55 5.41 -10.16 -9.36
N ARG A 56 5.05 -9.47 -8.27
CA ARG A 56 4.51 -10.06 -7.04
C ARG A 56 3.25 -9.33 -6.61
N GLU A 57 2.35 -10.06 -5.99
CA GLU A 57 1.11 -9.52 -5.42
C GLU A 57 1.22 -9.51 -3.90
N ILE A 58 0.86 -8.40 -3.28
CA ILE A 58 0.75 -8.29 -1.82
C ILE A 58 -0.67 -7.84 -1.47
N THR A 59 -1.14 -8.25 -0.30
CA THR A 59 -2.37 -7.71 0.28
C THR A 59 -1.99 -6.54 1.16
N LEU A 60 -2.50 -5.34 0.86
CA LEU A 60 -2.41 -4.18 1.73
C LEU A 60 -3.72 -4.02 2.49
N THR A 61 -3.60 -3.72 3.77
CA THR A 61 -4.73 -3.39 4.64
C THR A 61 -4.89 -1.88 4.78
N GLU A 62 -6.11 -1.42 5.06
CA GLU A 62 -6.43 -0.02 5.30
C GLU A 62 -5.57 0.57 6.41
N LYS A 63 -5.29 -0.22 7.46
CA LYS A 63 -4.36 0.16 8.53
C LYS A 63 -2.96 0.50 8.00
N GLU A 64 -2.38 -0.35 7.16
CA GLU A 64 -1.06 -0.09 6.58
C GLU A 64 -1.03 1.15 5.68
N VAL A 65 -2.12 1.41 4.95
CA VAL A 65 -2.24 2.61 4.13
C VAL A 65 -2.36 3.86 5.01
N ALA A 66 -3.13 3.80 6.10
CA ALA A 66 -3.22 4.89 7.05
C ALA A 66 -1.86 5.15 7.74
N GLU A 67 -1.12 4.10 8.12
CA GLU A 67 0.25 4.21 8.65
C GLU A 67 1.19 4.85 7.62
N SER A 68 1.08 4.47 6.34
CA SER A 68 1.87 5.06 5.26
C SER A 68 1.61 6.54 5.02
N LEU A 69 0.46 7.07 5.46
CA LEU A 69 0.10 8.48 5.33
C LEU A 69 0.46 9.30 6.57
N MET A 70 0.74 8.64 7.70
CA MET A 70 1.16 9.28 8.96
C MET A 70 2.67 9.42 9.09
N GLU A 71 3.45 8.59 8.38
CA GLU A 71 4.90 8.72 8.23
C GLU A 71 5.26 9.68 7.07
#